data_AF-A0A4V1UZI3-F1
#
_entry.id   AF-A0A4V1UZI3-F1
#
_cell.length_a   1.000
_cell.length_b   1.000
_cell.length_c   1.000
_cell.angle_alpha   90.00
_cell.angle_beta   90.00
_cell.angle_gamma   90.00
#
_symmetry.space_group_name_H-M   'P 1'
#
loop_
_entity.id
_entity.type
_entity.pdbx_description
1 polymer ?
#
loop_
_entity_poly.entity_id
_entity_poly.type
_entity_poly.pdbx_seq_one_letter_code
_entity_poly.pdbx_strand_id
1 'polypeptide(L)'
;MLSTIPSWQQLALYALGSALVLSLLFRLPYVGQALRGVVSFGILALCLFFFLQQAPFQPWLAPLLERTGLSRQQVSGDEIRIRMSPDGHFWVRVTINGVETRMLVDSGATVTGLSVETAKQAGVRPDAGVAPIFARTANGVVQARPATVEQLELGAMTASDLKVVI
;
A
#
# COMPACT_ATOMS: atom_id res chain seq x y z
N MET A 1 -13.81 7.08 55.83
CA MET A 1 -15.28 7.24 55.94
C MET A 1 -16.01 6.92 54.61
N LEU A 2 -15.59 5.91 53.84
CA LEU A 2 -16.23 5.52 52.56
C LEU A 2 -16.66 4.02 52.53
N SER A 3 -16.38 3.27 53.60
CA SER A 3 -16.59 1.82 53.69
C SER A 3 -17.96 1.39 54.24
N THR A 4 -18.83 2.33 54.60
CA THR A 4 -20.18 2.06 55.14
C THR A 4 -21.29 2.18 54.09
N ILE A 5 -20.94 2.38 52.82
CA ILE A 5 -21.89 2.63 51.73
C ILE A 5 -22.05 1.34 50.90
N PRO A 6 -23.27 0.79 50.74
CA PRO A 6 -23.58 -0.32 49.84
C PRO A 6 -22.97 -0.14 48.43
N SER A 7 -22.41 -1.19 47.84
CA SER A 7 -21.64 -1.15 46.58
C SER A 7 -22.40 -0.49 45.40
N TRP A 8 -23.71 -0.66 45.33
CA TRP A 8 -24.55 -0.05 44.30
C TRP A 8 -24.69 1.47 44.46
N GLN A 9 -24.65 1.98 45.69
CA GLN A 9 -24.66 3.43 45.98
C GLN A 9 -23.32 4.07 45.63
N GLN A 10 -22.20 3.35 45.79
CA GLN A 10 -20.89 3.81 45.31
C GLN A 10 -20.85 3.88 43.78
N LEU A 11 -21.37 2.86 43.09
CA LEU A 11 -21.51 2.87 41.63
C LEU A 11 -22.43 4.01 41.15
N ALA A 12 -23.52 4.26 41.86
CA ALA A 12 -24.42 5.37 41.56
C ALA A 12 -23.71 6.73 41.72
N LEU A 13 -22.92 6.92 42.77
CA LEU A 13 -22.14 8.15 42.97
C LEU A 13 -21.06 8.35 41.89
N TYR A 14 -20.37 7.28 41.47
CA TYR A 14 -19.42 7.35 40.36
C TYR A 14 -20.10 7.64 39.02
N ALA A 15 -21.25 7.03 38.75
CA ALA A 15 -22.06 7.30 37.56
C ALA A 15 -22.56 8.75 37.53
N LEU A 16 -23.01 9.28 38.68
CA LEU A 16 -23.50 10.65 38.78
C LEU A 16 -22.37 11.67 38.65
N GLY A 17 -21.22 11.41 39.27
CA GLY A 17 -20.02 12.24 39.17
C GLY A 17 -19.45 12.26 37.74
N SER A 18 -19.34 11.09 37.11
CA SER A 18 -18.89 10.98 35.70
C SER A 18 -19.87 11.64 34.73
N ALA A 19 -21.18 11.51 34.92
CA ALA A 19 -22.18 12.20 34.12
C ALA A 19 -22.11 13.72 34.28
N LEU A 20 -21.88 14.23 35.49
CA LEU A 20 -21.71 15.67 35.74
C LEU A 20 -20.44 16.21 35.08
N VAL A 21 -19.32 15.50 35.21
CA VAL A 21 -18.05 15.86 34.58
C VAL A 21 -18.18 15.84 33.07
N LEU A 22 -18.74 14.79 32.48
CA LEU A 22 -19.00 14.70 31.03
C LEU A 22 -19.93 15.83 30.56
N SER A 23 -20.99 16.14 31.31
CA SER A 23 -21.91 17.23 30.99
C SER A 23 -21.23 18.60 31.00
N LEU A 24 -20.36 18.87 31.98
CA LEU A 24 -19.55 20.09 32.02
C LEU A 24 -18.53 20.15 30.87
N LEU A 25 -17.89 19.02 30.56
CA LEU A 25 -16.89 18.91 29.50
C LEU A 25 -17.53 19.17 28.12
N PHE A 26 -18.73 18.65 27.86
CA PHE A 26 -19.47 18.90 26.62
C PHE A 26 -20.10 20.31 26.54
N ARG A 27 -20.21 21.04 27.65
CA ARG A 27 -20.65 22.45 27.66
C ARG A 27 -19.53 23.46 27.38
N LEU A 28 -18.27 23.04 27.38
CA LEU A 28 -17.14 23.91 27.02
C LEU A 28 -17.15 24.16 25.50
N PRO A 29 -17.21 25.42 25.03
CA PRO A 29 -17.35 25.75 23.61
C PRO A 29 -16.17 25.25 22.75
N TYR A 30 -15.01 25.05 23.37
CA TYR A 30 -13.78 24.59 22.73
C TYR A 30 -13.67 23.06 22.61
N VAL A 31 -14.40 22.28 23.41
CA VAL A 31 -14.30 20.81 23.39
C VAL A 31 -14.86 20.24 22.08
N GLY A 32 -15.97 20.79 21.58
CA GLY A 32 -16.50 20.42 20.27
C GLY A 32 -15.55 20.77 19.12
N GLN A 33 -14.83 21.90 19.22
CA GLN A 33 -13.84 22.31 18.21
C GLN A 33 -12.56 21.47 18.28
N ALA A 34 -12.06 21.17 19.49
CA ALA A 34 -10.90 20.32 19.71
C ALA A 34 -11.15 18.89 19.26
N LEU A 35 -12.32 18.32 19.60
CA LEU A 35 -12.72 16.97 19.16
C LEU A 35 -12.82 16.91 17.64
N ARG A 36 -13.45 17.91 17.00
CA ARG A 36 -13.48 18.02 15.53
C ARG A 36 -12.08 18.12 14.94
N GLY A 37 -11.19 18.92 15.54
CA GLY A 37 -9.80 19.04 15.10
C GLY A 37 -9.05 17.70 15.15
N VAL A 38 -9.14 16.97 16.27
CA VAL A 38 -8.50 15.66 16.44
C VAL A 38 -9.07 14.64 15.45
N VAL A 39 -10.39 14.59 15.29
CA VAL A 39 -11.04 13.67 14.33
C VAL A 39 -10.65 14.02 12.90
N SER A 40 -10.69 15.30 12.51
CA SER A 40 -10.29 15.76 11.17
C SER A 40 -8.82 15.47 10.89
N PHE A 41 -7.93 15.70 11.86
CA PHE A 41 -6.52 15.38 11.71
C PHE A 41 -6.28 13.87 11.62
N GLY A 42 -6.99 13.07 12.42
CA GLY A 42 -6.96 11.62 12.35
C GLY A 42 -7.43 11.08 11.00
N ILE A 43 -8.54 11.60 10.46
CA ILE A 43 -9.03 11.24 9.12
C ILE A 43 -8.03 11.66 8.05
N LEU A 44 -7.48 12.89 8.12
CA LEU A 44 -6.49 13.37 7.18
C LEU A 44 -5.23 12.47 7.19
N ALA A 45 -4.74 12.12 8.37
CA ALA A 45 -3.58 11.24 8.53
C ALA A 45 -3.86 9.85 7.95
N LEU A 46 -5.07 9.30 8.17
CA LEU A 46 -5.48 8.03 7.60
C LEU A 46 -5.56 8.09 6.07
N CYS A 47 -6.20 9.13 5.51
CA CYS A 47 -6.28 9.34 4.07
C CYS A 47 -4.88 9.50 3.45
N LEU A 48 -4.00 10.27 4.09
CA LEU A 48 -2.62 10.45 3.64
C LEU A 48 -1.84 9.14 3.69
N PHE A 49 -2.03 8.33 4.74
CA PHE A 49 -1.41 7.01 4.86
C PHE A 49 -1.81 6.08 3.72
N PHE A 50 -3.11 5.93 3.44
CA PHE A 50 -3.60 5.13 2.31
C PHE A 50 -3.14 5.69 0.97
N PHE A 51 -3.12 7.02 0.81
CA PHE A 51 -2.65 7.67 -0.41
C PHE A 51 -1.16 7.39 -0.65
N LEU A 52 -0.31 7.53 0.38
CA LEU A 52 1.13 7.24 0.29
C LEU A 52 1.40 5.76 -0.01
N GLN A 53 0.58 4.84 0.49
CA GLN A 53 0.68 3.43 0.14
C GLN A 53 0.31 3.15 -1.33
N GLN A 54 -0.66 3.86 -1.90
CA GLN A 54 -1.10 3.66 -3.28
C GLN A 54 -0.27 4.44 -4.31
N ALA A 55 0.42 5.50 -3.91
CA ALA A 55 1.17 6.38 -4.80
C ALA A 55 2.16 5.65 -5.74
N PRO A 56 2.92 4.61 -5.32
CA PRO A 56 3.83 3.89 -6.20
C PRO A 56 3.14 3.13 -7.34
N PHE A 57 1.84 2.82 -7.21
CA PHE A 57 1.06 2.08 -8.19
C PHE A 57 0.29 2.99 -9.16
N GLN A 58 0.48 4.31 -9.05
CA GLN A 58 -0.23 5.32 -9.84
C GLN A 58 0.73 5.92 -10.89
N PRO A 59 0.54 5.62 -12.19
CA PRO A 59 1.50 5.98 -13.24
C PRO A 59 1.62 7.49 -13.47
N TRP A 60 0.56 8.25 -13.19
CA TRP A 60 0.56 9.71 -13.33
C TRP A 60 1.45 10.41 -12.28
N LEU A 61 1.77 9.73 -11.17
CA LEU A 61 2.67 10.24 -10.12
C LEU A 61 4.14 9.89 -10.38
N ALA A 62 4.43 8.93 -11.26
CA ALA A 62 5.80 8.48 -11.52
C ALA A 62 6.76 9.62 -11.90
N PRO A 63 6.41 10.57 -12.80
CA PRO A 63 7.31 11.69 -13.15
C PRO A 63 7.57 12.66 -11.98
N LEU A 64 6.68 12.73 -10.99
CA LEU A 64 6.82 13.60 -9.82
C LEU A 64 7.71 12.93 -8.75
N LEU A 65 7.53 11.63 -8.55
CA LEU A 65 8.31 10.82 -7.60
C LEU A 65 9.77 10.67 -8.03
N GLU A 66 10.03 10.56 -9.33
CA GLU A 66 11.40 10.56 -9.88
C GLU A 66 12.13 11.89 -9.61
N ARG A 67 11.46 13.02 -9.80
CA ARG A 67 12.05 14.36 -9.55
C ARG A 67 12.38 14.63 -8.08
N THR A 68 11.69 13.97 -7.16
CA THR A 68 11.91 14.13 -5.72
C THR A 68 12.92 13.13 -5.15
N GLY A 69 13.42 12.20 -5.97
CA GLY A 69 14.36 11.16 -5.53
C GLY A 69 13.75 10.16 -4.54
N LEU A 70 12.42 10.13 -4.41
CA LEU A 70 11.70 9.22 -3.51
C LEU A 70 11.46 7.85 -4.15
N SER A 71 11.67 7.73 -5.46
CA SER A 71 11.69 6.43 -6.14
C SER A 71 13.00 5.71 -5.81
N ARG A 72 12.90 4.59 -5.08
CA ARG A 72 14.04 3.70 -4.82
C ARG A 72 14.38 2.81 -6.03
N GLN A 73 13.49 2.74 -7.02
CA GLN A 73 13.70 1.92 -8.20
C GLN A 73 14.86 2.48 -9.04
N GLN A 74 15.91 1.68 -9.18
CA GLN A 74 17.06 2.01 -10.03
C GLN A 74 17.12 1.04 -11.20
N VAL A 75 17.22 1.57 -12.43
CA VAL A 75 17.46 0.80 -13.65
C VAL A 75 18.79 1.22 -14.24
N SER A 76 19.65 0.27 -14.59
CA SER A 76 20.94 0.50 -15.27
C SER A 76 21.03 -0.32 -16.56
N GLY A 77 21.80 0.11 -17.56
CA GLY A 77 22.02 -0.58 -18.85
C GLY A 77 21.57 0.23 -20.08
N ASP A 78 22.20 -0.05 -21.24
CA ASP A 78 22.09 0.83 -22.44
C ASP A 78 20.94 0.48 -23.40
N GLU A 79 20.83 -0.78 -23.88
CA GLU A 79 19.82 -1.16 -24.88
C GLU A 79 19.61 -2.69 -24.94
N ILE A 80 18.37 -3.13 -25.15
CA ILE A 80 18.04 -4.54 -25.43
C ILE A 80 17.10 -4.62 -26.63
N ARG A 81 17.45 -5.47 -27.61
CA ARG A 81 16.63 -5.71 -28.80
C ARG A 81 15.90 -7.05 -28.68
N ILE A 82 14.57 -6.97 -28.59
CA ILE A 82 13.70 -8.13 -28.45
C ILE A 82 13.02 -8.36 -29.80
N ARG A 83 13.19 -9.56 -30.37
CA ARG A 83 12.45 -9.94 -31.58
C ARG A 83 11.03 -10.34 -31.19
N MET A 84 10.06 -9.87 -31.98
CA MET A 84 8.68 -10.33 -31.86
C MET A 84 8.63 -11.84 -32.09
N SER A 85 7.91 -12.53 -31.21
CA SER A 85 7.69 -13.97 -31.31
C SER A 85 6.64 -14.26 -32.39
N PRO A 86 6.58 -15.48 -32.96
CA PRO A 86 5.62 -15.84 -34.01
C PRO A 86 4.15 -15.66 -33.64
N ASP A 87 3.85 -15.64 -32.34
CA ASP A 87 2.52 -15.36 -31.77
C ASP A 87 2.18 -13.85 -31.73
N GLY A 88 3.03 -12.99 -32.29
CA GLY A 88 2.84 -11.54 -32.34
C GLY A 88 3.16 -10.81 -31.04
N HIS A 89 3.64 -11.52 -30.01
CA HIS A 89 3.92 -10.95 -28.70
C HIS A 89 5.42 -10.77 -28.47
N PHE A 90 5.79 -9.84 -27.59
CA PHE A 90 7.18 -9.65 -27.18
C PHE A 90 7.40 -10.39 -25.87
N TRP A 91 8.30 -11.37 -25.89
CA TRP A 91 8.64 -12.15 -24.71
C TRP A 91 10.10 -11.93 -24.33
N VAL A 92 10.33 -11.75 -23.04
CA VAL A 92 11.66 -11.59 -22.45
C VAL A 92 11.93 -12.72 -21.46
N ARG A 93 13.18 -13.16 -21.38
CA ARG A 93 13.65 -13.97 -20.25
C ARG A 93 14.28 -13.03 -19.26
N VAL A 94 13.74 -13.04 -18.05
CA VAL A 94 14.22 -12.23 -16.93
C VAL A 94 14.63 -13.15 -15.79
N THR A 95 15.54 -12.69 -14.96
CA THR A 95 15.89 -13.35 -13.70
C THR A 95 15.31 -12.53 -12.56
N ILE A 96 14.37 -13.09 -11.81
CA ILE A 96 13.72 -12.44 -10.67
C ILE A 96 14.23 -13.09 -9.40
N ASN A 97 14.94 -12.34 -8.55
CA ASN A 97 15.55 -12.86 -7.32
C ASN A 97 16.35 -14.17 -7.55
N GLY A 98 17.06 -14.28 -8.68
CA GLY A 98 17.85 -15.46 -9.07
C GLY A 98 17.07 -16.56 -9.81
N VAL A 99 15.77 -16.42 -10.04
CA VAL A 99 14.94 -17.40 -10.77
C VAL A 99 14.64 -16.91 -12.19
N GLU A 100 15.08 -17.67 -13.19
CA GLU A 100 14.79 -17.37 -14.59
C GLU A 100 13.31 -17.65 -14.91
N THR A 101 12.63 -16.67 -15.48
CA THR A 101 11.24 -16.80 -15.93
C THR A 101 11.01 -16.04 -17.23
N ARG A 102 10.01 -16.49 -18.01
CA ARG A 102 9.64 -15.85 -19.26
C ARG A 102 8.46 -14.92 -19.01
N MET A 103 8.61 -13.63 -19.33
CA MET A 103 7.58 -12.62 -19.14
C MET A 103 7.14 -12.00 -20.46
N LEU A 104 5.88 -11.59 -20.50
CA LEU A 104 5.30 -10.81 -21.59
C LEU A 104 5.64 -9.33 -21.40
N VAL A 105 6.08 -8.67 -22.46
CA VAL A 105 6.19 -7.21 -22.50
C VAL A 105 4.82 -6.66 -22.88
N ASP A 106 4.13 -6.06 -21.90
CA ASP A 106 2.80 -5.49 -22.06
C ASP A 106 2.83 -3.97 -21.81
N SER A 107 2.79 -3.18 -22.88
CA SER A 107 2.75 -1.71 -22.79
C SER A 107 1.42 -1.17 -22.26
N GLY A 108 0.37 -2.00 -22.19
CA GLY A 108 -0.92 -1.65 -21.60
C GLY A 108 -0.98 -1.89 -20.09
N ALA A 109 0.00 -2.58 -19.52
CA ALA A 109 0.07 -2.84 -18.10
C ALA A 109 0.66 -1.63 -17.35
N THR A 110 -0.10 -1.11 -16.39
CA THR A 110 0.35 -0.01 -15.52
C THR A 110 1.38 -0.45 -14.47
N VAL A 111 1.34 -1.72 -14.09
CA VAL A 111 2.20 -2.32 -13.05
C VAL A 111 2.60 -3.72 -13.51
N THR A 112 3.83 -4.14 -13.22
CA THR A 112 4.30 -5.50 -13.52
C THR A 112 3.56 -6.52 -12.66
N GLY A 113 2.89 -7.47 -13.32
CA GLY A 113 2.21 -8.59 -12.68
C GLY A 113 3.06 -9.86 -12.66
N LEU A 114 3.08 -10.55 -11.53
CA LEU A 114 3.66 -11.88 -11.37
C LEU A 114 2.54 -12.88 -11.12
N SER A 115 2.64 -14.06 -11.73
CA SER A 115 1.76 -15.16 -11.36
C SER A 115 2.07 -15.61 -9.93
N VAL A 116 1.07 -16.16 -9.22
CA VAL A 116 1.27 -16.75 -7.88
C VAL A 116 2.38 -17.80 -7.90
N GLU A 117 2.48 -18.57 -8.98
CA GLU A 117 3.52 -19.60 -9.13
C GLU A 117 4.92 -18.97 -9.30
N THR A 118 5.05 -18.00 -10.20
CA THR A 118 6.30 -17.26 -10.41
C THR A 118 6.76 -16.56 -9.14
N ALA A 119 5.84 -15.89 -8.43
CA ALA A 119 6.15 -15.22 -7.18
C ALA A 119 6.65 -16.20 -6.11
N LYS A 120 6.01 -17.36 -5.97
CA LYS A 120 6.46 -18.41 -5.04
C LYS A 120 7.85 -18.94 -5.39
N GLN A 121 8.10 -19.22 -6.68
CA GLN A 121 9.40 -19.71 -7.14
C GLN A 121 10.50 -18.69 -6.89
N ALA A 122 10.25 -17.41 -7.21
CA ALA A 122 11.19 -16.31 -6.99
C ALA A 122 11.24 -15.80 -5.53
N GLY A 123 10.55 -16.47 -4.59
CA GLY A 123 10.52 -16.07 -3.18
C GLY A 123 9.85 -14.71 -2.89
N VAL A 124 9.14 -14.14 -3.86
CA VAL A 124 8.46 -12.86 -3.75
C VAL A 124 7.17 -13.05 -2.93
N ARG A 125 7.02 -12.28 -1.87
CA ARG A 125 5.86 -12.32 -0.98
C ARG A 125 5.08 -11.01 -1.02
N PRO A 126 3.75 -11.05 -0.87
CA PRO A 126 2.96 -9.84 -0.68
C PRO A 126 3.47 -8.99 0.50
N ASP A 127 3.53 -7.67 0.31
CA ASP A 127 3.95 -6.73 1.34
C ASP A 127 2.93 -6.74 2.49
N ALA A 128 3.40 -7.05 3.70
CA ALA A 128 2.54 -7.11 4.88
C ALA A 128 2.04 -5.70 5.26
N GLY A 129 0.74 -5.57 5.52
CA GLY A 129 0.13 -4.29 5.92
C GLY A 129 -0.13 -3.32 4.77
N VAL A 130 0.05 -3.75 3.51
CA VAL A 130 -0.38 -3.00 2.33
C VAL A 130 -1.74 -3.53 1.86
N ALA A 131 -2.68 -2.62 1.62
CA ALA A 131 -4.01 -3.00 1.15
C ALA A 131 -3.96 -3.61 -0.26
N PRO A 132 -4.80 -4.62 -0.58
CA PRO A 132 -4.92 -5.12 -1.94
C PRO A 132 -5.33 -4.02 -2.91
N ILE A 133 -4.82 -4.08 -4.14
CA ILE A 133 -5.22 -3.19 -5.21
C ILE A 133 -6.20 -3.90 -6.14
N PHE A 134 -7.11 -3.12 -6.75
CA PHE A 134 -8.05 -3.63 -7.74
C PHE A 134 -7.56 -3.23 -9.14
N ALA A 135 -7.11 -4.21 -9.91
CA ALA A 135 -6.64 -4.01 -11.26
C ALA A 135 -7.79 -4.25 -12.24
N ARG A 136 -8.00 -3.34 -13.20
CA ARG A 136 -8.96 -3.52 -14.28
C ARG A 136 -8.25 -4.23 -15.43
N THR A 137 -8.70 -5.44 -15.72
CA THR A 137 -8.21 -6.26 -16.84
C THR A 137 -9.28 -6.33 -17.92
N ALA A 138 -8.94 -6.93 -19.07
CA ALA A 138 -9.90 -7.21 -20.14
C ALA A 138 -11.08 -8.08 -19.66
N ASN A 139 -10.85 -8.95 -18.66
CA ASN A 139 -11.86 -9.86 -18.11
C ASN A 139 -12.60 -9.27 -16.89
N GLY A 140 -12.44 -7.97 -16.62
CA GLY A 140 -13.05 -7.30 -15.48
C GLY A 140 -12.05 -6.96 -14.37
N VAL A 141 -12.57 -6.67 -13.19
CA VAL A 141 -11.76 -6.23 -12.05
C VAL A 141 -11.26 -7.44 -11.28
N VAL A 142 -9.94 -7.52 -11.08
CA VAL A 142 -9.28 -8.56 -10.27
C VAL A 142 -8.60 -7.92 -9.06
N GLN A 143 -8.61 -8.64 -7.94
CA GLN A 143 -7.85 -8.25 -6.76
C GLN A 143 -6.40 -8.73 -6.92
N ALA A 144 -5.44 -7.82 -6.78
CA ALA A 144 -4.02 -8.11 -6.83
C ALA A 144 -3.33 -7.66 -5.54
N ARG A 145 -2.29 -8.36 -5.12
CA ARG A 145 -1.59 -8.08 -3.87
C ARG A 145 -0.26 -7.38 -4.17
N PRO A 146 -0.04 -6.15 -3.64
CA PRO A 146 1.25 -5.47 -3.72
C PRO A 146 2.39 -6.33 -3.19
N ALA A 147 3.51 -6.34 -3.91
CA ALA A 147 4.75 -6.99 -3.50
C ALA A 147 5.96 -6.22 -4.05
N THR A 148 7.14 -6.56 -3.55
CA THR A 148 8.40 -5.97 -4.01
C THR A 148 9.35 -7.07 -4.47
N VAL A 149 9.88 -6.91 -5.69
CA VAL A 149 10.99 -7.72 -6.20
C VAL A 149 12.29 -7.01 -5.81
N GLU A 150 13.21 -7.74 -5.18
CA GLU A 150 14.50 -7.18 -4.75
C GLU A 150 15.38 -6.88 -5.95
N GLN A 151 15.45 -7.82 -6.90
CA GLN A 151 16.26 -7.69 -8.09
C GLN A 151 15.60 -8.38 -9.29
N LEU A 152 15.48 -7.64 -10.39
CA LEU A 152 15.08 -8.13 -11.70
C LEU A 152 16.21 -7.85 -12.69
N GLU A 153 16.64 -8.88 -13.40
CA GLU A 153 17.67 -8.79 -14.42
C GLU A 153 17.12 -9.16 -15.79
N LEU A 154 17.51 -8.40 -16.80
CA LEU A 154 17.18 -8.62 -18.18
C LEU A 154 18.41 -8.25 -19.01
N GLY A 155 19.14 -9.22 -19.56
CA GLY A 155 20.36 -8.94 -20.31
C GLY A 155 21.38 -8.15 -19.47
N ALA A 156 21.80 -6.98 -19.95
CA ALA A 156 22.68 -6.06 -19.21
C ALA A 156 21.92 -5.11 -18.28
N MET A 157 20.59 -5.19 -18.24
CA MET A 157 19.77 -4.32 -17.41
C MET A 157 19.46 -4.96 -16.07
N THR A 158 19.60 -4.17 -15.00
CA THR A 158 19.23 -4.57 -13.65
C THR A 158 18.30 -3.53 -13.06
N ALA A 159 17.16 -3.97 -12.55
CA ALA A 159 16.21 -3.19 -11.77
C ALA A 159 16.21 -3.70 -10.32
N SER A 160 16.29 -2.79 -9.36
CA SER A 160 16.21 -3.09 -7.92
C SER A 160 14.98 -2.45 -7.27
N ASP A 161 14.50 -3.06 -6.17
CA ASP A 161 13.34 -2.59 -5.40
C ASP A 161 12.07 -2.36 -6.26
N LEU A 162 11.85 -3.24 -7.24
CA LEU A 162 10.78 -3.10 -8.23
C LEU A 162 9.42 -3.43 -7.59
N LYS A 163 8.47 -2.49 -7.69
CA LYS A 163 7.09 -2.71 -7.26
C LYS A 163 6.33 -3.57 -8.26
N VAL A 164 5.75 -4.65 -7.77
CA VAL A 164 4.98 -5.63 -8.56
C VAL A 164 3.68 -5.97 -7.87
N VAL A 165 2.83 -6.72 -8.56
CA VAL A 165 1.59 -7.27 -8.02
C VAL A 165 1.52 -8.77 -8.27
N ILE A 166 0.92 -9.50 -7.33
CA ILE A 166 0.70 -10.96 -7.39
C ILE A 166 -0.80 -11.25 -7.47
#